data_AF-A0AAN2XA79-F1
#
_entry.id   AF-A0AAN2XA79-F1
#
_cell.length_a   1.000
_cell.length_b   1.000
_cell.length_c   1.000
_cell.angle_alpha   90.00
_cell.angle_beta   90.00
_cell.angle_gamma   90.00
#
_symmetry.space_group_name_H-M   'P 1'
#
loop_
_entity.id
_entity.type
_entity.pdbx_description
1 polymer ?
#
loop_
_entity_poly.entity_id
_entity_poly.type
_entity_poly.pdbx_seq_one_letter_code
_entity_poly.pdbx_strand_id
1 'polypeptide(L)'
;MEYEVIKNCELVKIQEKGHPFDGVKSEVLKEIIELYYIGDLSVAKIIDKFGLSIDNASKFSTYLPFFYTERKCPYDDLHLIAKLPSKSSLKNFFPDYQCEKCNHIECAKGNKVCSCNNCQSKKENDKKKLSAIIYDIYLDREVEFQDINVYDRINIATLLQVTNLEFNCLVPQYKTYKSSVNGFTMDTLRDLIDKDILKVSDQTPIEVFSKITDTSFSYIVDETLFKLNIVGNCYSGKEIFERLKYLEDINVVNTREYIRLWTEYVIHELLKIFKFEMKKLGFSRELDVEEKEKMFCNALAGWLELYSPSQVYALLYKSIRDADNARTTGTIGNYRYHEIKYIIVLVDKMIIKYEQEGWEIKNYDYPSQLEIDIQTKLFFMKVIKEKNWFGTIIPDWNQVTFEKYSTTNTVVTNYSEYIDKLECQRMDDDIEITLRMARYYYFMPHGLVIDDGNMECLFATSKDLVGYLAFLKESGRVKAEDLGERVETQISRASHFYVNRSYSSNLIYYIIKTVIKKEFQLLTSGKKMEIS
;
A
#
# COMPACT_ATOMS: atom_id res chain seq x y z
N MET A 1 36.05 20.59 25.24
CA MET A 1 37.31 20.00 25.78
C MET A 1 38.08 21.13 26.47
N GLU A 2 38.79 20.86 27.57
CA GLU A 2 39.60 21.86 28.28
C GLU A 2 41.07 21.73 27.88
N TYR A 3 41.85 22.82 28.00
CA TYR A 3 43.28 22.82 27.66
C TYR A 3 44.07 21.78 28.49
N GLU A 4 43.66 21.53 29.73
CA GLU A 4 44.26 20.49 30.59
C GLU A 4 44.24 19.09 29.97
N VAL A 5 43.28 18.82 29.09
CA VAL A 5 43.19 17.55 28.36
C VAL A 5 44.22 17.50 27.22
N ILE A 6 44.51 18.62 26.56
CA ILE A 6 45.50 18.73 25.47
C ILE A 6 46.93 18.72 26.01
N LYS A 7 47.16 19.36 27.17
CA LYS A 7 48.51 19.62 27.71
C LYS A 7 49.35 18.35 27.88
N ASN A 8 48.70 17.22 28.13
CA ASN A 8 49.34 15.93 28.35
C ASN A 8 49.42 15.05 27.09
N CYS A 9 48.86 15.49 25.95
CA CYS A 9 48.93 14.72 24.72
C CYS A 9 50.33 14.72 24.11
N GLU A 10 50.70 13.58 23.53
CA GLU A 10 51.92 13.47 22.74
C GLU A 10 51.71 14.10 21.36
N LEU A 11 52.57 15.06 21.00
CA LEU A 11 52.47 15.76 19.72
C LEU A 11 53.15 14.94 18.61
N VAL A 12 52.50 14.88 17.45
CA VAL A 12 53.06 14.28 16.24
C VAL A 12 54.22 15.14 15.76
N LYS A 13 55.34 14.49 15.42
CA LYS A 13 56.52 15.18 14.93
C LYS A 13 56.25 15.80 13.56
N ILE A 14 56.53 17.09 13.43
CA ILE A 14 56.41 17.82 12.17
C ILE A 14 57.59 17.45 11.28
N GLN A 15 57.30 16.92 10.08
CA GLN A 15 58.31 16.46 9.11
C GLN A 15 58.28 17.26 7.79
N GLU A 16 57.31 18.15 7.62
CA GLU A 16 57.12 18.93 6.40
C GLU A 16 58.11 20.11 6.35
N LYS A 17 59.02 20.09 5.38
CA LYS A 17 60.00 21.14 5.17
C LYS A 17 59.32 22.46 4.80
N GLY A 18 59.63 23.51 5.54
CA GLY A 18 59.02 24.84 5.36
C GLY A 18 57.72 25.06 6.14
N HIS A 19 57.30 24.09 6.96
CA HIS A 19 56.25 24.31 7.95
C HIS A 19 56.72 25.34 9.01
N PRO A 20 55.88 26.25 9.51
CA PRO A 20 56.33 27.30 10.45
C PRO A 20 56.88 26.82 11.80
N PHE A 21 56.62 25.56 12.14
CA PHE A 21 57.14 24.88 13.33
C PHE A 21 58.21 23.83 12.99
N ASP A 22 58.65 23.75 11.74
CA ASP A 22 59.75 22.88 11.32
C ASP A 22 61.04 23.26 12.08
N GLY A 23 61.77 22.26 12.58
CA GLY A 23 62.98 22.46 13.38
C GLY A 23 62.79 23.00 14.81
N VAL A 24 61.56 23.30 15.25
CA VAL A 24 61.28 23.74 16.63
C VAL A 24 61.36 22.52 17.57
N LYS A 25 62.15 22.63 18.65
CA LYS A 25 62.25 21.56 19.67
C LYS A 25 60.90 21.31 20.35
N SER A 26 60.60 20.06 20.68
CA SER A 26 59.32 19.64 21.26
C SER A 26 58.93 20.39 22.53
N GLU A 27 59.90 20.73 23.39
CA GLU A 27 59.67 21.50 24.62
C GLU A 27 59.21 22.94 24.32
N VAL A 28 59.86 23.58 23.34
CA VAL A 28 59.54 24.94 22.90
C VAL A 28 58.18 24.97 22.18
N LEU A 29 57.86 23.94 21.39
CA LEU A 29 56.57 23.83 20.74
C LEU A 29 55.42 23.69 21.76
N LYS A 30 55.64 22.95 22.86
CA LYS A 30 54.67 22.88 23.97
C LYS A 30 54.48 24.25 24.64
N GLU A 31 55.54 25.01 24.87
CA GLU A 31 55.47 26.38 25.41
C GLU A 31 54.65 27.30 24.48
N ILE A 32 54.90 27.23 23.16
CA ILE A 32 54.17 28.03 22.16
C ILE A 32 52.66 27.70 22.20
N ILE A 33 52.31 26.42 22.28
CA ILE A 33 50.91 25.96 22.34
C ILE A 33 50.24 26.41 23.64
N GLU A 34 50.95 26.35 24.77
CA GLU A 34 50.45 26.82 26.07
C GLU A 34 50.14 28.33 26.04
N LEU A 35 51.08 29.13 25.54
CA LEU A 35 50.90 30.57 25.38
C LEU A 35 49.75 30.91 24.44
N TYR A 36 49.52 30.10 23.39
CA TYR A 36 48.40 30.30 22.47
C TYR A 36 47.03 30.10 23.16
N TYR A 37 46.85 28.98 23.86
CA TYR A 37 45.53 28.64 24.43
C TYR A 37 45.21 29.40 25.71
N ILE A 38 46.15 29.49 26.65
CA ILE A 38 45.89 30.05 28.00
C ILE A 38 46.70 31.31 28.31
N GLY A 39 47.69 31.67 27.49
CA GLY A 39 48.49 32.87 27.69
C GLY A 39 47.78 34.18 27.31
N ASP A 40 48.28 35.27 27.90
CA ASP A 40 47.82 36.66 27.67
C ASP A 40 48.46 37.32 26.44
N LEU A 41 49.40 36.65 25.78
CA LEU A 41 50.06 37.18 24.59
C LEU A 41 49.15 37.08 23.35
N SER A 42 49.16 38.13 22.53
CA SER A 42 48.54 38.08 21.22
C SER A 42 49.33 37.16 20.28
N VAL A 43 48.65 36.55 19.29
CA VAL A 43 49.28 35.65 18.33
C VAL A 43 50.45 36.29 17.58
N ALA A 44 50.35 37.59 17.24
CA ALA A 44 51.44 38.34 16.63
C ALA A 44 52.69 38.40 17.54
N LYS A 45 52.50 38.66 18.84
CA LYS A 45 53.60 38.66 19.82
C LYS A 45 54.22 37.28 20.01
N ILE A 46 53.42 36.20 19.90
CA ILE A 46 53.94 34.83 19.95
C ILE A 46 54.80 34.55 18.71
N ILE A 47 54.33 34.92 17.51
CA ILE A 47 55.09 34.78 16.26
C ILE A 47 56.43 35.51 16.35
N ASP A 48 56.42 36.76 16.80
CA ASP A 48 57.64 37.58 16.93
C ASP A 48 58.60 37.02 17.99
N LYS A 49 58.08 36.62 19.17
CA LYS A 49 58.89 36.09 20.28
C LYS A 49 59.68 34.84 19.88
N PHE A 50 59.08 33.97 19.06
CA PHE A 50 59.68 32.70 18.66
C PHE A 50 60.23 32.70 17.23
N GLY A 51 60.19 33.85 16.53
CA GLY A 51 60.73 33.99 15.17
C GLY A 51 60.06 33.07 14.14
N LEU A 52 58.75 32.85 14.27
CA LEU A 52 58.02 31.90 13.42
C LEU A 52 57.79 32.49 12.02
N SER A 53 58.01 31.69 10.97
CA SER A 53 57.77 32.10 9.58
C SER A 53 56.28 32.07 9.21
N ILE A 54 55.48 32.99 9.78
CA ILE A 54 54.04 33.10 9.54
C ILE A 54 53.69 34.55 9.18
N ASP A 55 53.40 34.81 7.91
CA ASP A 55 53.12 36.16 7.40
C ASP A 55 51.80 36.77 7.90
N ASN A 56 50.87 35.92 8.37
CA ASN A 56 49.56 36.36 8.83
C ASN A 56 49.16 35.61 10.12
N ALA A 57 49.09 36.35 11.23
CA ALA A 57 48.73 35.82 12.54
C ALA A 57 47.38 35.09 12.58
N SER A 58 46.41 35.45 11.72
CA SER A 58 45.13 34.74 11.63
C SER A 58 45.26 33.28 11.16
N LYS A 59 46.32 32.97 10.38
CA LYS A 59 46.61 31.61 9.90
C LYS A 59 47.32 30.74 10.93
N PHE A 60 47.74 31.28 12.08
CA PHE A 60 48.46 30.48 13.10
C PHE A 60 47.75 29.17 13.44
N SER A 61 46.43 29.21 13.61
CA SER A 61 45.63 28.03 13.94
C SER A 61 45.65 26.92 12.87
N THR A 62 45.94 27.25 11.61
CA THR A 62 46.02 26.24 10.53
C THR A 62 47.30 25.43 10.58
N TYR A 63 48.34 25.92 11.27
CA TYR A 63 49.64 25.26 11.42
C TYR A 63 49.76 24.48 12.73
N LEU A 64 48.73 24.47 13.58
CA LEU A 64 48.77 23.71 14.83
C LEU A 64 49.04 22.22 14.55
N PRO A 65 49.93 21.58 15.33
CA PRO A 65 50.32 20.20 15.10
C PRO A 65 49.17 19.22 15.39
N PHE A 66 49.36 17.99 14.93
CA PHE A 66 48.55 16.86 15.34
C PHE A 66 49.04 16.31 16.68
N PHE A 67 48.19 15.56 17.37
CA PHE A 67 48.53 14.82 18.58
C PHE A 67 48.04 13.37 18.48
N TYR A 68 48.76 12.46 19.13
CA TYR A 68 48.36 11.06 19.24
C TYR A 68 47.19 10.92 20.22
N THR A 69 46.23 10.09 19.83
CA THR A 69 45.04 9.77 20.63
C THR A 69 45.13 8.34 21.14
N GLU A 70 44.39 8.02 22.18
CA GLU A 70 44.32 6.64 22.72
C GLU A 70 43.60 5.67 21.76
N ARG A 71 42.90 6.19 20.75
CA ARG A 71 42.20 5.37 19.75
C ARG A 71 43.19 4.75 18.79
N LYS A 72 42.95 3.51 18.41
CA LYS A 72 43.77 2.78 17.45
C LYS A 72 43.05 2.59 16.12
N CYS A 73 43.81 2.60 15.04
CA CYS A 73 43.30 2.28 13.71
C CYS A 73 42.91 0.79 13.64
N PRO A 74 41.71 0.45 13.14
CA PRO A 74 41.25 -0.94 13.06
C PRO A 74 42.02 -1.81 12.05
N TYR A 75 42.89 -1.22 11.22
CA TYR A 75 43.59 -1.95 10.15
C TYR A 75 45.07 -2.19 10.41
N ASP A 76 45.73 -1.33 11.18
CA ASP A 76 47.17 -1.39 11.44
C ASP A 76 47.54 -1.27 12.93
N ASP A 77 46.55 -1.12 13.82
CA ASP A 77 46.70 -0.99 15.27
C ASP A 77 47.55 0.19 15.74
N LEU A 78 47.85 1.16 14.86
CA LEU A 78 48.55 2.39 15.23
C LEU A 78 47.60 3.39 15.88
N HIS A 79 48.12 4.20 16.80
CA HIS A 79 47.36 5.29 17.39
C HIS A 79 46.93 6.30 16.32
N LEU A 80 45.66 6.67 16.34
CA LEU A 80 45.11 7.70 15.48
C LEU A 80 45.57 9.07 15.95
N ILE A 81 45.74 9.98 15.01
CA ILE A 81 46.14 11.37 15.25
C ILE A 81 44.98 12.33 15.03
N ALA A 82 44.95 13.42 15.77
CA ALA A 82 43.93 14.47 15.64
C ALA A 82 44.58 15.85 15.59
N LYS A 83 44.03 16.77 14.78
CA LYS A 83 44.56 18.13 14.67
C LYS A 83 44.11 18.97 15.87
N LEU A 84 45.03 19.71 16.46
CA LEU A 84 44.70 20.65 17.54
C LEU A 84 43.72 21.76 17.07
N PRO A 85 42.70 22.12 17.87
CA PRO A 85 41.70 23.12 17.48
C PRO A 85 42.22 24.55 17.56
N SER A 86 41.56 25.49 16.88
CA SER A 86 41.74 26.91 17.22
C SER A 86 41.27 27.20 18.66
N LYS A 87 41.78 28.27 19.27
CA LYS A 87 41.35 28.74 20.60
C LYS A 87 39.84 28.93 20.71
N SER A 88 39.20 29.44 19.65
CA SER A 88 37.74 29.62 19.58
C SER A 88 36.96 28.31 19.49
N SER A 89 37.55 27.24 18.93
CA SER A 89 36.89 25.94 18.74
C SER A 89 37.11 24.97 19.89
N LEU A 90 37.99 25.29 20.85
CA LEU A 90 38.42 24.41 21.94
C LEU A 90 37.23 23.86 22.77
N LYS A 91 36.26 24.72 23.10
CA LYS A 91 35.07 24.32 23.87
C LYS A 91 34.23 23.27 23.14
N ASN A 92 34.06 23.41 21.82
CA ASN A 92 33.24 22.56 20.95
C ASN A 92 34.08 21.66 20.04
N PHE A 93 35.22 21.18 20.54
CA PHE A 93 36.18 20.40 19.75
C PHE A 93 35.72 18.95 19.55
N PHE A 94 35.60 18.55 18.28
CA PHE A 94 35.32 17.20 17.83
C PHE A 94 36.15 16.95 16.57
N PRO A 95 37.39 16.45 16.69
CA PRO A 95 38.28 16.28 15.56
C PRO A 95 37.90 15.07 14.70
N ASP A 96 38.27 15.13 13.42
CA ASP A 96 38.44 13.91 12.64
C ASP A 96 39.73 13.21 13.11
N TYR A 97 39.67 11.91 13.37
CA TYR A 97 40.83 11.09 13.75
C TYR A 97 41.41 10.43 12.53
N GLN A 98 42.72 10.55 12.28
CA GLN A 98 43.37 10.05 11.08
C GLN A 98 44.48 9.04 11.42
N CYS A 99 44.62 7.97 10.65
CA CYS A 99 45.80 7.09 10.72
C CYS A 99 46.92 7.62 9.81
N GLU A 100 48.14 7.75 10.34
CA GLU A 100 49.31 8.23 9.58
C GLU A 100 49.77 7.26 8.48
N LYS A 101 49.52 5.96 8.64
CA LYS A 101 50.00 4.93 7.72
C LYS A 101 49.00 4.67 6.59
N CYS A 102 47.76 4.37 6.93
CA CYS A 102 46.74 4.00 5.93
C CYS A 102 45.81 5.15 5.56
N ASN A 103 45.96 6.36 6.14
CA ASN A 103 45.05 7.49 5.93
C ASN A 103 43.57 7.15 6.24
N HIS A 104 43.33 6.18 7.12
CA HIS A 104 41.98 5.93 7.65
C HIS A 104 41.49 7.17 8.41
N ILE A 105 40.21 7.52 8.27
CA ILE A 105 39.62 8.67 8.95
C ILE A 105 38.35 8.24 9.69
N GLU A 106 38.31 8.46 11.01
CA GLU A 106 37.08 8.38 11.81
C GLU A 106 36.55 9.80 12.03
N CYS A 107 35.39 10.12 11.44
CA CYS A 107 34.82 11.45 11.53
C CYS A 107 33.95 11.62 12.78
N ALA A 108 34.25 12.64 13.59
CA ALA A 108 33.49 12.91 14.81
C ALA A 108 32.18 13.71 14.56
N LYS A 109 32.04 14.37 13.40
CA LYS A 109 30.82 15.09 12.99
C LYS A 109 30.45 14.79 11.53
N GLY A 110 29.35 14.06 11.34
CA GLY A 110 28.66 13.90 10.05
C GLY A 110 29.19 12.80 9.12
N ASN A 111 28.43 12.56 8.04
CA ASN A 111 28.48 11.45 7.06
C ASN A 111 29.74 11.40 6.16
N LYS A 112 30.92 11.80 6.64
CA LYS A 112 32.16 11.66 5.86
C LYS A 112 32.58 10.19 5.83
N VAL A 113 32.66 9.63 4.62
CA VAL A 113 33.09 8.25 4.40
C VAL A 113 34.60 8.22 4.15
N CYS A 114 35.33 7.41 4.92
CA CYS A 114 36.74 7.19 4.69
C CYS A 114 36.98 6.49 3.33
N SER A 115 37.94 7.00 2.55
CA SER A 115 38.28 6.49 1.21
C SER A 115 39.64 5.77 1.16
N CYS A 116 40.19 5.32 2.30
CA CYS A 116 41.46 4.58 2.27
C CYS A 116 41.29 3.19 1.63
N ASN A 117 42.39 2.62 1.10
CA ASN A 117 42.38 1.33 0.43
C ASN A 117 41.74 0.20 1.26
N ASN A 118 41.99 0.18 2.58
CA ASN A 118 41.41 -0.82 3.47
C ASN A 118 39.90 -0.64 3.66
N CYS A 119 39.42 0.60 3.81
CA CYS A 119 37.99 0.91 3.87
C CYS A 119 37.29 0.59 2.54
N GLN A 120 37.91 0.88 1.41
CA GLN A 120 37.39 0.55 0.08
C GLN A 120 37.32 -0.97 -0.11
N SER A 121 38.41 -1.69 0.20
CA SER A 121 38.46 -3.15 0.11
C SER A 121 37.44 -3.82 1.02
N LYS A 122 37.25 -3.30 2.24
CA LYS A 122 36.20 -3.78 3.16
C LYS A 122 34.81 -3.56 2.57
N LYS A 123 34.51 -2.35 2.06
CA LYS A 123 33.24 -2.05 1.39
C LYS A 123 32.99 -2.96 0.18
N GLU A 124 34.00 -3.23 -0.64
CA GLU A 124 33.88 -4.14 -1.77
C GLU A 124 33.61 -5.58 -1.33
N ASN A 125 34.29 -6.07 -0.29
CA ASN A 125 34.06 -7.40 0.25
C ASN A 125 32.67 -7.52 0.88
N ASP A 126 32.23 -6.51 1.64
CA ASP A 126 30.90 -6.50 2.23
C ASP A 126 29.82 -6.42 1.13
N LYS A 127 30.07 -5.67 0.05
CA LYS A 127 29.20 -5.65 -1.14
C LYS A 127 29.13 -7.02 -1.81
N LYS A 128 30.27 -7.72 -2.00
CA LYS A 128 30.29 -9.08 -2.57
C LYS A 128 29.50 -10.06 -1.71
N LYS A 129 29.67 -10.02 -0.38
CA LYS A 129 28.89 -10.83 0.56
C LYS A 129 27.39 -10.55 0.43
N LEU A 130 27.02 -9.28 0.43
CA LEU A 130 25.63 -8.86 0.29
C LEU A 130 25.02 -9.32 -1.05
N SER A 131 25.76 -9.19 -2.15
CA SER A 131 25.33 -9.71 -3.46
C SER A 131 25.06 -11.21 -3.42
N ALA A 132 25.90 -11.99 -2.72
CA ALA A 132 25.70 -13.43 -2.54
C ALA A 132 24.41 -13.73 -1.74
N ILE A 133 24.21 -13.03 -0.61
CA ILE A 133 23.02 -13.20 0.22
C ILE A 133 21.74 -12.83 -0.56
N ILE A 134 21.76 -11.72 -1.30
CA ILE A 134 20.62 -11.32 -2.16
C ILE A 134 20.34 -12.41 -3.19
N TYR A 135 21.37 -12.93 -3.86
CA TYR A 135 21.21 -14.01 -4.84
C TYR A 135 20.57 -15.25 -4.19
N ASP A 136 21.08 -15.69 -3.04
CA ASP A 136 20.58 -16.87 -2.34
C ASP A 136 19.13 -16.70 -1.85
N ILE A 137 18.75 -15.50 -1.38
CA ILE A 137 17.37 -15.21 -0.94
C ILE A 137 16.37 -15.35 -2.08
N TYR A 138 16.75 -14.95 -3.29
CA TYR A 138 15.87 -14.94 -4.46
C TYR A 138 16.10 -16.12 -5.41
N LEU A 139 16.99 -17.04 -5.06
CA LEU A 139 17.17 -18.31 -5.76
C LEU A 139 15.84 -19.07 -5.67
N ASP A 140 15.19 -19.28 -6.82
CA ASP A 140 13.88 -19.94 -6.95
C ASP A 140 12.64 -19.17 -6.41
N ARG A 141 12.76 -17.85 -6.20
CA ARG A 141 11.59 -16.99 -5.85
C ARG A 141 11.12 -16.12 -7.00
N GLU A 142 11.45 -16.50 -8.23
CA GLU A 142 11.01 -15.76 -9.41
C GLU A 142 9.51 -15.91 -9.60
N VAL A 143 8.83 -14.81 -9.93
CA VAL A 143 7.38 -14.80 -10.12
C VAL A 143 7.08 -15.07 -11.59
N GLU A 144 6.27 -16.08 -11.89
CA GLU A 144 5.82 -16.35 -13.25
C GLU A 144 4.84 -15.26 -13.71
N PHE A 145 5.08 -14.71 -14.90
CA PHE A 145 4.30 -13.62 -15.49
C PHE A 145 2.78 -13.93 -15.51
N GLN A 146 2.42 -15.19 -15.73
CA GLN A 146 1.03 -15.62 -15.82
C GLN A 146 0.31 -15.66 -14.48
N ASP A 147 1.04 -15.73 -13.37
CA ASP A 147 0.47 -15.81 -12.02
C ASP A 147 0.19 -14.43 -11.43
N ILE A 148 0.64 -13.36 -12.09
CA ILE A 148 0.42 -11.98 -11.67
C ILE A 148 -1.02 -11.57 -12.02
N ASN A 149 -1.83 -11.35 -10.99
CA ASN A 149 -3.23 -10.91 -11.11
C ASN A 149 -3.37 -9.50 -11.71
N VAL A 150 -4.60 -9.12 -12.05
CA VAL A 150 -4.91 -7.84 -12.72
C VAL A 150 -4.51 -6.64 -11.86
N TYR A 151 -4.80 -6.69 -10.55
CA TYR A 151 -4.46 -5.61 -9.62
C TYR A 151 -2.95 -5.34 -9.58
N ASP A 152 -2.16 -6.40 -9.43
CA ASP A 152 -0.72 -6.33 -9.35
C ASP A 152 -0.11 -5.88 -10.69
N ARG A 153 -0.66 -6.32 -11.82
CA ARG A 153 -0.26 -5.81 -13.14
C ARG A 153 -0.51 -4.30 -13.28
N ILE A 154 -1.64 -3.78 -12.81
CA ILE A 154 -1.91 -2.33 -12.81
C ILE A 154 -0.94 -1.58 -11.91
N ASN A 155 -0.60 -2.13 -10.75
CA ASN A 155 0.36 -1.54 -9.82
C ASN A 155 1.79 -1.54 -10.39
N ILE A 156 2.20 -2.63 -11.06
CA ILE A 156 3.46 -2.69 -11.79
C ILE A 156 3.46 -1.64 -12.91
N ALA A 157 2.43 -1.62 -13.78
CA ALA A 157 2.32 -0.65 -14.87
C ALA A 157 2.42 0.79 -14.36
N THR A 158 1.75 1.07 -13.25
CA THR A 158 1.80 2.36 -12.55
C THR A 158 3.22 2.70 -12.14
N LEU A 159 3.90 1.81 -11.42
CA LEU A 159 5.27 2.00 -10.96
C LEU A 159 6.19 2.30 -12.15
N LEU A 160 6.11 1.48 -13.20
CA LEU A 160 6.94 1.60 -14.40
C LEU A 160 6.70 2.90 -15.16
N GLN A 161 5.45 3.39 -15.23
CA GLN A 161 5.14 4.64 -15.93
C GLN A 161 5.47 5.88 -15.09
N VAL A 162 5.18 5.87 -13.78
CA VAL A 162 5.49 6.97 -12.87
C VAL A 162 7.00 7.21 -12.76
N THR A 163 7.78 6.14 -12.76
CA THR A 163 9.25 6.22 -12.74
C THR A 163 9.86 6.41 -14.12
N ASN A 164 9.04 6.38 -15.18
CA ASN A 164 9.48 6.31 -16.57
C ASN A 164 10.58 5.25 -16.79
N LEU A 165 10.40 4.08 -16.18
CA LEU A 165 11.42 3.04 -16.19
C LEU A 165 11.62 2.50 -17.60
N GLU A 166 12.87 2.24 -17.98
CA GLU A 166 13.22 1.54 -19.21
C GLU A 166 13.59 0.08 -18.90
N PHE A 167 13.51 -0.78 -19.92
CA PHE A 167 13.89 -2.18 -19.77
C PHE A 167 15.33 -2.33 -19.24
N ASN A 168 15.54 -3.27 -18.31
CA ASN A 168 16.80 -3.49 -17.58
C ASN A 168 17.29 -2.35 -16.67
N CYS A 169 16.52 -1.29 -16.48
CA CYS A 169 16.80 -0.28 -15.46
C CYS A 169 16.28 -0.69 -14.07
N LEU A 170 16.88 -0.14 -13.03
CA LEU A 170 16.43 -0.33 -11.65
C LEU A 170 15.26 0.59 -11.34
N VAL A 171 14.27 0.07 -10.62
CA VAL A 171 13.27 0.92 -9.97
C VAL A 171 14.02 1.85 -9.00
N PRO A 172 13.89 3.18 -9.15
CA PRO A 172 14.59 4.13 -8.31
C PRO A 172 14.06 4.11 -6.86
N GLN A 173 14.68 4.91 -5.99
CA GLN A 173 14.26 5.07 -4.60
C GLN A 173 12.86 5.68 -4.51
N TYR A 174 11.99 5.19 -3.62
CA TYR A 174 10.59 5.64 -3.53
C TYR A 174 10.46 7.16 -3.35
N LYS A 175 11.34 7.77 -2.57
CA LYS A 175 11.41 9.24 -2.41
C LYS A 175 11.49 10.03 -3.72
N THR A 176 11.97 9.45 -4.82
CA THR A 176 12.06 10.15 -6.12
C THR A 176 10.74 10.21 -6.87
N TYR A 177 9.75 9.40 -6.50
CA TYR A 177 8.46 9.33 -7.17
C TYR A 177 7.24 9.24 -6.24
N LYS A 178 7.45 9.46 -4.93
CA LYS A 178 6.41 9.56 -3.88
C LYS A 178 5.36 10.66 -4.11
N SER A 179 5.44 11.47 -5.16
CA SER A 179 4.58 12.64 -5.35
C SER A 179 3.10 12.29 -5.19
N SER A 180 2.38 13.12 -4.41
CA SER A 180 0.97 12.93 -4.02
C SER A 180 -0.03 13.04 -5.18
N VAL A 181 0.45 13.09 -6.42
CA VAL A 181 -0.34 13.21 -7.65
C VAL A 181 -0.45 11.85 -8.35
N ASN A 182 0.21 10.82 -7.81
CA ASN A 182 0.35 9.52 -8.44
C ASN A 182 -0.22 8.53 -7.43
N GLY A 183 -1.29 7.79 -7.76
CA GLY A 183 -1.95 6.84 -6.86
C GLY A 183 -1.05 5.71 -6.29
N PHE A 184 0.24 5.66 -6.67
CA PHE A 184 1.21 4.70 -6.17
C PHE A 184 1.71 5.06 -4.77
N THR A 185 1.44 4.20 -3.79
CA THR A 185 1.79 4.45 -2.38
C THR A 185 2.93 3.55 -1.89
N MET A 186 3.45 3.86 -0.70
CA MET A 186 4.45 3.02 -0.03
C MET A 186 3.87 1.64 0.29
N ASP A 187 2.57 1.55 0.57
CA ASP A 187 1.92 0.28 0.85
C ASP A 187 1.77 -0.56 -0.42
N THR A 188 1.50 0.07 -1.57
CA THR A 188 1.57 -0.59 -2.88
C THR A 188 2.99 -1.11 -3.17
N LEU A 189 4.03 -0.32 -2.86
CA LEU A 189 5.41 -0.77 -3.02
C LEU A 189 5.73 -1.99 -2.15
N ARG A 190 5.32 -1.95 -0.87
CA ARG A 190 5.51 -3.06 0.07
C ARG A 190 4.78 -4.32 -0.38
N ASP A 191 3.54 -4.20 -0.85
CA ASP A 191 2.77 -5.34 -1.34
C ASP A 191 3.47 -6.03 -2.54
N LEU A 192 4.04 -5.25 -3.48
CA LEU A 192 4.83 -5.82 -4.58
C LEU A 192 6.15 -6.48 -4.12
N ILE A 193 6.75 -6.00 -3.03
CA ILE A 193 7.94 -6.61 -2.42
C ILE A 193 7.58 -7.91 -1.70
N ASP A 194 6.51 -7.90 -0.91
CA ASP A 194 6.05 -9.05 -0.12
C ASP A 194 5.61 -10.22 -1.02
N LYS A 195 5.12 -9.91 -2.23
CA LYS A 195 4.80 -10.88 -3.29
C LYS A 195 6.00 -11.32 -4.13
N ASP A 196 7.22 -10.92 -3.76
CA ASP A 196 8.46 -11.17 -4.51
C ASP A 196 8.45 -10.65 -5.96
N ILE A 197 7.49 -9.81 -6.36
CA ILE A 197 7.43 -9.19 -7.70
C ILE A 197 8.61 -8.21 -7.87
N LEU A 198 8.97 -7.52 -6.79
CA LEU A 198 10.15 -6.69 -6.70
C LEU A 198 11.20 -7.35 -5.83
N LYS A 199 12.41 -7.51 -6.37
CA LYS A 199 13.57 -7.96 -5.60
C LYS A 199 14.55 -6.84 -5.35
N VAL A 200 15.20 -6.89 -4.19
CA VAL A 200 16.25 -5.95 -3.81
C VAL A 200 17.42 -6.04 -4.80
N SER A 201 17.90 -4.90 -5.26
CA SER A 201 19.06 -4.82 -6.15
C SER A 201 20.36 -4.83 -5.35
N ASP A 202 21.31 -5.64 -5.80
CA ASP A 202 22.72 -5.66 -5.37
C ASP A 202 23.49 -4.36 -5.69
N GLN A 203 22.89 -3.49 -6.49
CA GLN A 203 23.41 -2.16 -6.79
C GLN A 203 22.95 -1.11 -5.76
N THR A 204 22.08 -1.47 -4.81
CA THR A 204 21.68 -0.58 -3.72
C THR A 204 22.90 -0.22 -2.86
N PRO A 205 23.07 1.05 -2.45
CA PRO A 205 24.18 1.45 -1.57
C PRO A 205 24.20 0.65 -0.27
N ILE A 206 25.39 0.22 0.17
CA ILE A 206 25.55 -0.64 1.34
C ILE A 206 25.04 0.03 2.63
N GLU A 207 25.06 1.36 2.66
CA GLU A 207 24.60 2.17 3.78
C GLU A 207 23.08 2.05 4.06
N VAL A 208 22.30 1.60 3.07
CA VAL A 208 20.86 1.34 3.19
C VAL A 208 20.57 0.06 3.97
N PHE A 209 21.56 -0.83 4.07
CA PHE A 209 21.43 -2.13 4.71
C PHE A 209 21.86 -2.07 6.18
N SER A 210 21.21 -2.86 7.01
CA SER A 210 21.53 -3.04 8.42
C SER A 210 21.36 -4.51 8.83
N LYS A 211 21.94 -4.90 9.98
CA LYS A 211 21.85 -6.27 10.52
C LYS A 211 22.23 -7.35 9.49
N ILE A 212 23.28 -7.11 8.71
CA ILE A 212 23.80 -8.06 7.72
C ILE A 212 24.40 -9.26 8.48
N THR A 213 23.84 -10.44 8.25
CA THR A 213 24.34 -11.74 8.72
C THR A 213 24.79 -12.59 7.52
N ASP A 214 25.20 -13.83 7.74
CA ASP A 214 25.57 -14.74 6.65
C ASP A 214 24.36 -15.17 5.79
N THR A 215 23.12 -14.99 6.27
CA THR A 215 21.91 -15.48 5.58
C THR A 215 20.78 -14.45 5.47
N SER A 216 20.93 -13.26 6.03
CA SER A 216 19.86 -12.25 6.03
C SER A 216 20.39 -10.82 6.17
N PHE A 217 19.56 -9.86 5.79
CA PHE A 217 19.79 -8.44 6.00
C PHE A 217 18.46 -7.72 6.24
N SER A 218 18.53 -6.54 6.84
CA SER A 218 17.45 -5.56 6.89
C SER A 218 17.80 -4.37 6.00
N TYR A 219 16.80 -3.66 5.49
CA TYR A 219 17.01 -2.51 4.60
C TYR A 219 15.91 -1.46 4.76
N ILE A 220 16.22 -0.22 4.37
CA ILE A 220 15.26 0.88 4.36
C ILE A 220 14.56 0.90 3.00
N VAL A 221 13.28 0.52 2.96
CA VAL A 221 12.48 0.40 1.72
C VAL A 221 12.52 1.68 0.88
N ASP A 222 12.39 2.86 1.51
CA ASP A 222 12.36 4.16 0.83
C ASP A 222 13.66 4.52 0.09
N GLU A 223 14.79 3.93 0.52
CA GLU A 223 16.12 4.20 -0.02
C GLU A 223 16.69 3.04 -0.86
N THR A 224 15.93 1.95 -0.99
CA THR A 224 16.37 0.74 -1.70
C THR A 224 16.09 0.83 -3.19
N LEU A 225 16.99 0.30 -4.01
CA LEU A 225 16.77 0.12 -5.45
C LEU A 225 16.21 -1.28 -5.68
N PHE A 226 15.19 -1.39 -6.53
CA PHE A 226 14.54 -2.68 -6.83
C PHE A 226 14.70 -3.08 -8.30
N LYS A 227 14.57 -4.37 -8.56
CA LYS A 227 14.43 -4.95 -9.91
C LYS A 227 13.12 -5.73 -9.98
N LEU A 228 12.49 -5.76 -11.15
CA LEU A 228 11.43 -6.73 -11.41
C LEU A 228 12.01 -8.15 -11.30
N ASN A 229 11.28 -9.01 -10.62
CA ASN A 229 11.63 -10.41 -10.40
C ASN A 229 10.59 -11.32 -11.08
N ILE A 230 10.39 -11.08 -12.37
CA ILE A 230 9.34 -11.71 -13.16
C ILE A 230 9.99 -12.48 -14.29
N VAL A 231 9.60 -13.73 -14.43
CA VAL A 231 10.01 -14.62 -15.53
C VAL A 231 8.80 -15.07 -16.32
N GLY A 232 9.04 -15.63 -17.50
CA GLY A 232 7.96 -16.19 -18.30
C GLY A 232 8.52 -17.06 -19.41
N ASN A 233 8.00 -18.27 -19.52
CA ASN A 233 8.49 -19.26 -20.47
C ASN A 233 8.14 -18.93 -21.94
N CYS A 234 7.12 -18.09 -22.15
CA CYS A 234 6.56 -17.79 -23.47
C CYS A 234 7.01 -16.44 -24.06
N TYR A 235 7.72 -15.61 -23.30
CA TYR A 235 8.06 -14.24 -23.67
C TYR A 235 9.49 -13.91 -23.27
N SER A 236 10.19 -13.14 -24.10
CA SER A 236 11.46 -12.54 -23.70
C SER A 236 11.26 -11.54 -22.55
N GLY A 237 12.30 -11.30 -21.75
CA GLY A 237 12.22 -10.32 -20.66
C GLY A 237 11.80 -8.92 -21.11
N LYS A 238 12.19 -8.52 -22.33
CA LYS A 238 11.75 -7.24 -22.92
C LYS A 238 10.26 -7.25 -23.23
N GLU A 239 9.74 -8.32 -23.81
CA GLU A 239 8.30 -8.44 -24.08
C GLU A 239 7.47 -8.45 -22.80
N ILE A 240 7.93 -9.16 -21.75
CA ILE A 240 7.30 -9.13 -20.43
C ILE A 240 7.25 -7.70 -19.89
N PHE A 241 8.38 -6.99 -19.95
CA PHE A 241 8.47 -5.60 -19.49
C PHE A 241 7.48 -4.68 -20.21
N GLU A 242 7.43 -4.73 -21.54
CA GLU A 242 6.54 -3.90 -22.35
C GLU A 242 5.06 -4.24 -22.07
N ARG A 243 4.71 -5.53 -21.99
CA ARG A 243 3.35 -5.98 -21.66
C ARG A 243 2.91 -5.51 -20.28
N LEU A 244 3.80 -5.57 -19.28
CA LEU A 244 3.53 -5.05 -17.95
C LEU A 244 3.41 -3.52 -17.95
N LYS A 245 4.32 -2.81 -18.62
CA LYS A 245 4.32 -1.34 -18.63
C LYS A 245 3.10 -0.77 -19.35
N TYR A 246 2.66 -1.37 -20.44
CA TYR A 246 1.59 -0.84 -21.30
C TYR A 246 0.26 -1.58 -21.20
N LEU A 247 0.21 -2.69 -20.44
CA LEU A 247 -0.98 -3.51 -20.21
C LEU A 247 -1.58 -4.08 -21.51
N GLU A 248 -0.75 -4.58 -22.41
CA GLU A 248 -1.17 -4.98 -23.78
C GLU A 248 -2.04 -6.24 -23.84
N ASP A 249 -1.95 -7.13 -22.85
CA ASP A 249 -2.62 -8.44 -22.82
C ASP A 249 -3.48 -8.67 -21.59
N ILE A 250 -3.79 -7.61 -20.85
CA ILE A 250 -4.59 -7.72 -19.65
C ILE A 250 -6.06 -7.97 -20.02
N ASN A 251 -6.63 -9.02 -19.45
CA ASN A 251 -8.05 -9.31 -19.53
C ASN A 251 -8.57 -9.62 -18.12
N VAL A 252 -9.65 -8.95 -17.72
CA VAL A 252 -10.32 -9.25 -16.45
C VAL A 252 -11.34 -10.34 -16.72
N VAL A 253 -10.99 -11.57 -16.35
CA VAL A 253 -11.86 -12.74 -16.55
C VAL A 253 -12.89 -12.85 -15.41
N ASN A 254 -12.60 -12.27 -14.24
CA ASN A 254 -13.41 -12.41 -13.04
C ASN A 254 -14.26 -11.15 -12.77
N THR A 255 -15.58 -11.26 -12.87
CA THR A 255 -16.53 -10.18 -12.56
C THR A 255 -16.39 -9.62 -11.15
N ARG A 256 -16.05 -10.47 -10.15
CA ARG A 256 -15.82 -10.01 -8.77
C ARG A 256 -14.63 -9.08 -8.69
N GLU A 257 -13.53 -9.49 -9.32
CA GLU A 257 -12.33 -8.68 -9.38
C GLU A 257 -12.59 -7.39 -10.15
N TYR A 258 -13.32 -7.46 -11.27
CA TYR A 258 -13.73 -6.31 -12.05
C TYR A 258 -14.52 -5.28 -11.24
N ILE A 259 -15.62 -5.69 -10.60
CA ILE A 259 -16.48 -4.79 -9.81
C ILE A 259 -15.69 -4.25 -8.63
N ARG A 260 -14.94 -5.10 -7.93
CA ARG A 260 -14.09 -4.68 -6.81
C ARG A 260 -13.10 -3.60 -7.23
N LEU A 261 -12.32 -3.82 -8.29
CA LEU A 261 -11.33 -2.87 -8.78
C LEU A 261 -11.98 -1.57 -9.25
N TRP A 262 -13.12 -1.66 -9.94
CA TRP A 262 -13.89 -0.48 -10.32
C TRP A 262 -14.30 0.33 -9.10
N THR A 263 -14.93 -0.31 -8.11
CA THR A 263 -15.36 0.35 -6.88
C THR A 263 -14.18 0.95 -6.11
N GLU A 264 -13.09 0.21 -5.95
CA GLU A 264 -11.88 0.69 -5.26
C GLU A 264 -11.31 1.95 -5.93
N TYR A 265 -11.08 1.93 -7.25
CA TYR A 265 -10.53 3.10 -7.95
C TYR A 265 -11.49 4.28 -7.95
N VAL A 266 -12.80 4.06 -8.10
CA VAL A 266 -13.81 5.13 -8.00
C VAL A 266 -13.83 5.76 -6.60
N ILE A 267 -13.81 4.94 -5.55
CA ILE A 267 -13.79 5.43 -4.16
C ILE A 267 -12.53 6.26 -3.91
N HIS A 268 -11.37 5.80 -4.38
CA HIS A 268 -10.11 6.54 -4.25
C HIS A 268 -10.19 7.92 -4.93
N GLU A 269 -10.75 8.00 -6.13
CA GLU A 269 -10.93 9.27 -6.84
C GLU A 269 -11.93 10.19 -6.13
N LEU A 270 -13.07 9.67 -5.68
CA LEU A 270 -14.07 10.46 -4.95
C LEU A 270 -13.54 10.95 -3.59
N LEU A 271 -12.74 10.14 -2.90
CA LEU A 271 -12.05 10.53 -1.68
C LEU A 271 -11.05 11.65 -1.93
N LYS A 272 -10.28 11.58 -3.03
CA LYS A 272 -9.36 12.65 -3.45
C LYS A 272 -10.12 13.94 -3.74
N ILE A 273 -11.23 13.86 -4.47
CA ILE A 273 -12.12 14.99 -4.75
C ILE A 273 -12.67 15.60 -3.45
N PHE A 274 -13.15 14.74 -2.54
CA PHE A 274 -13.66 15.15 -1.24
C PHE A 274 -12.60 15.89 -0.41
N LYS A 275 -11.40 15.31 -0.26
CA LYS A 275 -10.29 15.93 0.47
C LYS A 275 -9.90 17.28 -0.14
N PHE A 276 -9.91 17.39 -1.46
CA PHE A 276 -9.66 18.66 -2.15
C PHE A 276 -10.71 19.74 -1.82
N GLU A 277 -12.00 19.43 -1.99
CA GLU A 277 -13.09 20.38 -1.71
C GLU A 277 -13.14 20.77 -0.21
N MET A 278 -12.88 19.83 0.68
CA MET A 278 -12.80 20.08 2.12
C MET A 278 -11.66 21.04 2.47
N LYS A 279 -10.43 20.78 1.98
CA LYS A 279 -9.26 21.65 2.20
C LYS A 279 -9.51 23.06 1.67
N LYS A 280 -10.13 23.16 0.50
CA LYS A 280 -10.47 24.45 -0.15
C LYS A 280 -11.38 25.33 0.72
N LEU A 281 -12.27 24.73 1.51
CA LEU A 281 -13.20 25.44 2.41
C LEU A 281 -12.72 25.46 3.87
N GLY A 282 -11.45 25.10 4.11
CA GLY A 282 -10.82 25.19 5.43
C GLY A 282 -11.20 24.07 6.39
N PHE A 283 -11.79 22.98 5.92
CA PHE A 283 -11.98 21.77 6.70
C PHE A 283 -10.70 20.93 6.66
N SER A 284 -9.99 20.82 7.78
CA SER A 284 -8.71 20.08 7.84
C SER A 284 -8.57 19.17 9.05
N ARG A 285 -9.46 19.27 10.05
CA ARG A 285 -9.28 18.61 11.35
C ARG A 285 -9.39 17.09 11.29
N GLU A 286 -10.28 16.58 10.44
CA GLU A 286 -10.58 15.14 10.37
C GLU A 286 -10.01 14.46 9.10
N LEU A 287 -9.41 15.21 8.17
CA LEU A 287 -9.04 14.68 6.84
C LEU A 287 -7.92 13.64 6.86
N ASP A 288 -7.10 13.64 7.90
CA ASP A 288 -5.95 12.73 8.06
C ASP A 288 -6.19 11.72 9.21
N VAL A 289 -7.45 11.51 9.61
CA VAL A 289 -7.83 10.53 10.63
C VAL A 289 -8.35 9.26 9.95
N GLU A 290 -7.58 8.17 10.02
CA GLU A 290 -7.84 6.89 9.34
C GLU A 290 -9.26 6.35 9.57
N GLU A 291 -9.75 6.37 10.82
CA GLU A 291 -11.10 5.90 11.15
C GLU A 291 -12.19 6.72 10.44
N LYS A 292 -11.99 8.03 10.29
CA LYS A 292 -12.93 8.94 9.63
C LYS A 292 -12.91 8.76 8.12
N GLU A 293 -11.72 8.55 7.56
CA GLU A 293 -11.55 8.21 6.15
C GLU A 293 -12.25 6.89 5.82
N LYS A 294 -12.06 5.85 6.63
CA LYS A 294 -12.74 4.57 6.46
C LYS A 294 -14.27 4.69 6.54
N MET A 295 -14.77 5.44 7.53
CA MET A 295 -16.20 5.74 7.64
C MET A 295 -16.74 6.42 6.37
N PHE A 296 -16.00 7.38 5.82
CA PHE A 296 -16.39 8.08 4.60
C PHE A 296 -16.34 7.17 3.36
N CYS A 297 -15.31 6.32 3.24
CA CYS A 297 -15.22 5.33 2.16
C CYS A 297 -16.40 4.34 2.18
N ASN A 298 -16.85 3.92 3.36
CA ASN A 298 -18.04 3.08 3.50
C ASN A 298 -19.32 3.80 3.03
N ALA A 299 -19.46 5.10 3.32
CA ALA A 299 -20.59 5.89 2.83
C ALA A 299 -20.55 6.04 1.30
N LEU A 300 -19.37 6.31 0.72
CA LEU A 300 -19.18 6.32 -0.74
C LEU A 300 -19.60 4.99 -1.37
N ALA A 301 -19.17 3.86 -0.81
CA ALA A 301 -19.53 2.53 -1.30
C ALA A 301 -21.06 2.35 -1.36
N GLY A 302 -21.78 2.76 -0.30
CA GLY A 302 -23.25 2.69 -0.27
C GLY A 302 -23.92 3.59 -1.31
N TRP A 303 -23.46 4.83 -1.49
CA TRP A 303 -24.04 5.71 -2.51
C TRP A 303 -23.76 5.22 -3.95
N LEU A 304 -22.61 4.62 -4.17
CA LEU A 304 -22.21 4.08 -5.48
C LEU A 304 -22.99 2.83 -5.90
N GLU A 305 -23.78 2.22 -5.01
CA GLU A 305 -24.71 1.14 -5.38
C GLU A 305 -25.84 1.65 -6.28
N LEU A 306 -26.21 2.92 -6.17
CA LEU A 306 -27.37 3.50 -6.86
C LEU A 306 -27.01 4.65 -7.80
N TYR A 307 -25.88 5.33 -7.56
CA TYR A 307 -25.52 6.56 -8.25
C TYR A 307 -24.16 6.44 -8.96
N SER A 308 -24.03 7.15 -10.09
CA SER A 308 -22.73 7.26 -10.77
C SER A 308 -21.75 8.09 -9.92
N PRO A 309 -20.43 7.93 -10.12
CA PRO A 309 -19.43 8.75 -9.44
C PRO A 309 -19.66 10.26 -9.62
N SER A 310 -20.11 10.66 -10.82
CA SER A 310 -20.48 12.01 -11.20
C SER A 310 -21.65 12.57 -10.39
N GLN A 311 -22.68 11.74 -10.14
CA GLN A 311 -23.80 12.10 -9.27
C GLN A 311 -23.37 12.19 -7.81
N VAL A 312 -22.58 11.22 -7.32
CA VAL A 312 -22.05 11.24 -5.96
C VAL A 312 -21.20 12.49 -5.73
N TYR A 313 -20.37 12.89 -6.71
CA TYR A 313 -19.63 14.14 -6.63
C TYR A 313 -20.55 15.36 -6.58
N ALA A 314 -21.61 15.42 -7.39
CA ALA A 314 -22.58 16.52 -7.34
C ALA A 314 -23.22 16.65 -5.94
N LEU A 315 -23.55 15.51 -5.32
CA LEU A 315 -24.09 15.47 -3.96
C LEU A 315 -23.07 16.02 -2.96
N LEU A 316 -21.83 15.50 -2.97
CA LEU A 316 -20.75 15.92 -2.10
C LEU A 316 -20.45 17.42 -2.23
N TYR A 317 -20.33 17.91 -3.46
CA TYR A 317 -20.04 19.32 -3.76
C TYR A 317 -21.05 20.25 -3.07
N LYS A 318 -22.34 19.93 -3.17
CA LYS A 318 -23.39 20.73 -2.53
C LYS A 318 -23.39 20.56 -1.01
N SER A 319 -23.31 19.34 -0.50
CA SER A 319 -23.32 19.06 0.93
C SER A 319 -22.12 19.66 1.69
N ILE A 320 -20.94 19.74 1.07
CA ILE A 320 -19.77 20.41 1.69
C ILE A 320 -20.02 21.92 1.81
N ARG A 321 -20.64 22.56 0.82
CA ARG A 321 -20.99 24.00 0.88
C ARG A 321 -22.08 24.27 1.90
N ASP A 322 -23.08 23.40 2.00
CA ASP A 322 -24.11 23.49 3.03
C ASP A 322 -23.50 23.33 4.43
N ALA A 323 -22.53 22.41 4.58
CA ALA A 323 -21.76 22.27 5.82
C ALA A 323 -20.93 23.53 6.13
N ASP A 324 -20.30 24.14 5.13
CA ASP A 324 -19.54 25.38 5.28
C ASP A 324 -20.42 26.55 5.70
N ASN A 325 -21.58 26.70 5.06
CA ASN A 325 -22.60 27.68 5.43
C ASN A 325 -23.07 27.45 6.88
N ALA A 326 -23.33 26.22 7.29
CA ALA A 326 -23.73 25.91 8.66
C ALA A 326 -22.62 26.21 9.68
N ARG A 327 -21.36 25.94 9.32
CA ARG A 327 -20.17 26.21 10.14
C ARG A 327 -19.96 27.72 10.32
N THR A 328 -20.04 28.50 9.24
CA THR A 328 -19.81 29.95 9.24
C THR A 328 -20.96 30.73 9.89
N THR A 329 -22.20 30.23 9.79
CA THR A 329 -23.37 30.83 10.47
C THR A 329 -23.58 30.36 11.90
N GLY A 330 -22.75 29.43 12.41
CA GLY A 330 -22.85 28.90 13.78
C GLY A 330 -24.01 27.92 14.02
N THR A 331 -24.65 27.43 12.97
CA THR A 331 -25.82 26.52 13.04
C THR A 331 -25.45 25.04 12.99
N ILE A 332 -24.17 24.71 12.81
CA ILE A 332 -23.64 23.33 12.76
C ILE A 332 -23.80 22.54 14.08
N GLY A 333 -23.95 23.22 15.22
CA GLY A 333 -24.11 22.60 16.54
C GLY A 333 -22.93 21.70 16.94
N ASN A 334 -23.23 20.52 17.50
CA ASN A 334 -22.21 19.56 17.99
C ASN A 334 -21.37 18.94 16.87
N TYR A 335 -21.80 19.05 15.61
CA TYR A 335 -21.05 18.55 14.46
C TYR A 335 -19.79 19.35 14.13
N ARG A 336 -19.52 20.47 14.84
CA ARG A 336 -18.25 21.22 14.72
C ARG A 336 -16.98 20.42 15.04
N TYR A 337 -17.14 19.24 15.64
CA TYR A 337 -16.06 18.29 15.94
C TYR A 337 -16.14 17.01 15.10
N HIS A 338 -17.14 16.88 14.23
CA HIS A 338 -17.49 15.70 13.45
C HIS A 338 -17.96 16.12 12.04
N GLU A 339 -17.12 16.88 11.36
CA GLU A 339 -17.36 17.55 10.08
C GLU A 339 -17.65 16.53 8.97
N ILE A 340 -16.87 15.45 8.88
CA ILE A 340 -17.06 14.39 7.88
C ILE A 340 -18.40 13.68 8.09
N LYS A 341 -18.74 13.34 9.34
CA LYS A 341 -20.03 12.71 9.68
C LYS A 341 -21.21 13.62 9.32
N TYR A 342 -21.06 14.93 9.54
CA TYR A 342 -22.09 15.88 9.19
C TYR A 342 -22.35 15.94 7.69
N ILE A 343 -21.28 15.92 6.89
CA ILE A 343 -21.40 15.91 5.42
C ILE A 343 -22.11 14.64 4.94
N ILE A 344 -21.78 13.47 5.49
CA ILE A 344 -22.49 12.21 5.19
C ILE A 344 -24.00 12.39 5.46
N VAL A 345 -24.38 12.90 6.64
CA VAL A 345 -25.78 13.17 7.00
C VAL A 345 -26.45 14.15 6.03
N LEU A 346 -25.74 15.18 5.55
CA LEU A 346 -26.29 16.12 4.58
C LEU A 346 -26.50 15.48 3.21
N VAL A 347 -25.59 14.60 2.76
CA VAL A 347 -25.76 13.84 1.53
C VAL A 347 -26.99 12.93 1.64
N ASP A 348 -27.10 12.13 2.70
CA ASP A 348 -28.24 11.22 2.91
C ASP A 348 -29.58 11.96 2.94
N LYS A 349 -29.64 13.10 3.65
CA LYS A 349 -30.83 13.96 3.66
C LYS A 349 -31.17 14.50 2.28
N MET A 350 -30.16 14.84 1.49
CA MET A 350 -30.37 15.34 0.14
C MET A 350 -30.86 14.24 -0.79
N ILE A 351 -30.33 13.02 -0.69
CA ILE A 351 -30.82 11.85 -1.42
C ILE A 351 -32.31 11.63 -1.11
N ILE A 352 -32.67 11.50 0.17
CA ILE A 352 -34.06 11.28 0.60
C ILE A 352 -34.99 12.38 0.05
N LYS A 353 -34.55 13.64 0.10
CA LYS A 353 -35.32 14.76 -0.43
C LYS A 353 -35.53 14.64 -1.94
N TYR A 354 -34.49 14.32 -2.70
CA TYR A 354 -34.57 14.19 -4.15
C TYR A 354 -35.48 13.02 -4.54
N GLU A 355 -35.42 11.90 -3.82
CA GLU A 355 -36.31 10.76 -4.03
C GLU A 355 -37.78 11.11 -3.74
N GLN A 356 -38.06 11.80 -2.62
CA GLN A 356 -39.42 12.22 -2.24
C GLN A 356 -40.01 13.24 -3.22
N GLU A 357 -39.20 14.16 -3.72
CA GLU A 357 -39.63 15.23 -4.63
C GLU A 357 -39.56 14.82 -6.11
N GLY A 358 -39.03 13.63 -6.42
CA GLY A 358 -38.83 13.14 -7.79
C GLY A 358 -37.81 13.96 -8.58
N TRP A 359 -36.83 14.57 -7.91
CA TRP A 359 -35.81 15.38 -8.54
C TRP A 359 -34.65 14.53 -9.04
N GLU A 360 -34.20 14.83 -10.26
CA GLU A 360 -33.01 14.19 -10.83
C GLU A 360 -31.73 14.74 -10.19
N ILE A 361 -30.82 13.83 -9.80
CA ILE A 361 -29.47 14.20 -9.36
C ILE A 361 -28.62 14.42 -10.62
N LYS A 362 -28.19 15.68 -10.80
CA LYS A 362 -27.37 16.10 -11.95
C LYS A 362 -25.98 15.45 -11.90
N ASN A 363 -25.47 15.12 -13.08
CA ASN A 363 -24.08 14.72 -13.29
C ASN A 363 -23.16 15.94 -13.22
N TYR A 364 -22.04 15.82 -12.49
CA TYR A 364 -20.93 16.76 -12.51
C TYR A 364 -19.74 16.18 -13.29
N ASP A 365 -19.01 17.03 -14.01
CA ASP A 365 -17.75 16.62 -14.61
C ASP A 365 -16.68 16.40 -13.55
N TYR A 366 -15.68 15.57 -13.87
CA TYR A 366 -14.52 15.40 -13.02
C TYR A 366 -13.82 16.76 -12.80
N PRO A 367 -13.42 17.14 -11.57
CA PRO A 367 -12.90 18.48 -11.30
C PRO A 367 -11.66 18.79 -12.15
N SER A 368 -11.70 19.88 -12.92
CA SER A 368 -10.59 20.27 -13.80
C SER A 368 -9.31 20.66 -13.06
N GLN A 369 -9.39 20.91 -11.75
CA GLN A 369 -8.25 21.24 -10.88
C GLN A 369 -7.52 19.99 -10.37
N LEU A 370 -8.07 18.80 -10.59
CA LEU A 370 -7.49 17.53 -10.16
C LEU A 370 -7.09 16.71 -11.39
N GLU A 371 -5.97 16.02 -11.27
CA GLU A 371 -5.60 15.00 -12.23
C GLU A 371 -6.11 13.64 -11.76
N ILE A 372 -6.65 12.83 -12.67
CA ILE A 372 -7.01 11.44 -12.38
C ILE A 372 -5.72 10.65 -12.11
N ASP A 373 -5.75 9.78 -11.09
CA ASP A 373 -4.59 8.96 -10.72
C ASP A 373 -4.23 8.01 -11.86
N ILE A 374 -2.94 7.72 -12.00
CA ILE A 374 -2.46 6.86 -13.08
C ILE A 374 -3.04 5.44 -13.01
N GLN A 375 -3.22 4.86 -11.81
CA GLN A 375 -3.86 3.54 -11.64
C GLN A 375 -5.28 3.56 -12.20
N THR A 376 -6.07 4.58 -11.81
CA THR A 376 -7.42 4.80 -12.32
C THR A 376 -7.43 4.95 -13.84
N LYS A 377 -6.54 5.80 -14.39
CA LYS A 377 -6.40 5.96 -15.86
C LYS A 377 -6.08 4.64 -16.53
N LEU A 378 -5.13 3.86 -16.01
CA LEU A 378 -4.73 2.58 -16.58
C LEU A 378 -5.86 1.56 -16.54
N PHE A 379 -6.53 1.42 -15.40
CA PHE A 379 -7.67 0.54 -15.27
C PHE A 379 -8.77 0.90 -16.27
N PHE A 380 -9.28 2.12 -16.25
CA PHE A 380 -10.40 2.52 -17.09
C PHE A 380 -10.07 2.60 -18.58
N MET A 381 -8.88 3.08 -18.95
CA MET A 381 -8.54 3.28 -20.37
C MET A 381 -7.92 2.04 -21.03
N LYS A 382 -7.16 1.22 -20.29
CA LYS A 382 -6.41 0.09 -20.87
C LYS A 382 -7.06 -1.25 -20.55
N VAL A 383 -7.50 -1.43 -19.31
CA VAL A 383 -8.03 -2.72 -18.85
C VAL A 383 -9.48 -2.89 -19.31
N ILE A 384 -10.37 -2.02 -18.85
CA ILE A 384 -11.81 -2.18 -19.08
C ILE A 384 -12.36 -1.34 -20.24
N LYS A 385 -11.57 -0.36 -20.70
CA LYS A 385 -11.85 0.51 -21.86
C LYS A 385 -13.16 1.32 -21.73
N GLU A 386 -13.56 1.67 -20.50
CA GLU A 386 -14.68 2.56 -20.24
C GLU A 386 -14.21 4.02 -20.14
N LYS A 387 -14.50 4.81 -21.18
CA LYS A 387 -14.08 6.21 -21.24
C LYS A 387 -14.90 7.12 -20.34
N ASN A 388 -16.18 6.82 -20.17
CA ASN A 388 -17.11 7.63 -19.37
C ASN A 388 -17.31 7.04 -17.97
N TRP A 389 -16.28 6.45 -17.39
CA TRP A 389 -16.38 5.75 -16.11
C TRP A 389 -16.94 6.62 -14.97
N PHE A 390 -16.65 7.92 -14.99
CA PHE A 390 -17.14 8.85 -13.97
C PHE A 390 -18.64 9.11 -14.08
N GLY A 391 -19.20 9.07 -15.30
CA GLY A 391 -20.64 9.23 -15.55
C GLY A 391 -21.42 7.92 -15.51
N THR A 392 -20.76 6.77 -15.42
CA THR A 392 -21.36 5.44 -15.50
C THR A 392 -21.56 4.84 -14.10
N ILE A 393 -22.77 4.35 -13.82
CA ILE A 393 -23.07 3.60 -12.59
C ILE A 393 -22.23 2.32 -12.57
N ILE A 394 -21.70 1.96 -11.39
CA ILE A 394 -20.93 0.73 -11.23
C ILE A 394 -21.85 -0.47 -11.57
N PRO A 395 -21.45 -1.36 -12.50
CA PRO A 395 -22.30 -2.49 -12.88
C PRO A 395 -22.65 -3.37 -11.67
N ASP A 396 -23.92 -3.71 -11.52
CA ASP A 396 -24.35 -4.73 -10.56
C ASP A 396 -23.88 -6.11 -11.03
N TRP A 397 -23.59 -6.99 -10.08
CA TRP A 397 -23.27 -8.40 -10.26
C TRP A 397 -24.23 -9.12 -11.19
N ASN A 398 -25.52 -8.75 -11.15
CA ASN A 398 -26.57 -9.34 -11.96
C ASN A 398 -26.67 -8.77 -13.39
N GLN A 399 -25.91 -7.71 -13.71
CA GLN A 399 -25.95 -7.00 -15.00
C GLN A 399 -24.74 -7.30 -15.89
N VAL A 400 -23.72 -8.02 -15.41
CA VAL A 400 -22.56 -8.43 -16.20
C VAL A 400 -22.84 -9.77 -16.90
N THR A 401 -23.57 -9.72 -18.02
CA THR A 401 -23.65 -10.85 -18.96
C THR A 401 -22.47 -10.77 -19.93
N PHE A 402 -21.53 -11.72 -19.87
CA PHE A 402 -20.46 -11.88 -20.88
C PHE A 402 -20.98 -12.42 -22.22
N GLU A 403 -22.14 -11.95 -22.70
CA GLU A 403 -22.69 -12.35 -24.00
C GLU A 403 -22.12 -11.56 -25.18
N LYS A 404 -20.97 -10.88 -25.01
CA LYS A 404 -20.29 -10.21 -26.13
C LYS A 404 -18.83 -10.58 -26.38
N TYR A 405 -18.39 -11.75 -25.92
CA TYR A 405 -17.15 -12.38 -26.40
C TYR A 405 -17.35 -13.88 -26.68
N SER A 406 -18.32 -14.20 -27.53
CA SER A 406 -18.30 -15.45 -28.28
C SER A 406 -17.35 -15.28 -29.46
N THR A 407 -16.10 -15.70 -29.28
CA THR A 407 -15.42 -16.62 -30.22
C THR A 407 -14.15 -17.15 -29.56
N THR A 408 -14.29 -18.17 -28.72
CA THR A 408 -13.58 -19.46 -28.80
C THR A 408 -13.82 -20.26 -27.51
N ASN A 409 -14.52 -21.38 -27.67
CA ASN A 409 -14.91 -22.32 -26.62
C ASN A 409 -13.70 -22.96 -25.94
N THR A 410 -13.55 -22.77 -24.62
CA THR A 410 -12.90 -23.80 -23.75
C THR A 410 -13.14 -23.70 -22.23
N VAL A 411 -13.96 -22.79 -21.70
CA VAL A 411 -13.93 -22.49 -20.23
C VAL A 411 -15.18 -22.90 -19.44
N VAL A 412 -16.19 -23.50 -20.06
CA VAL A 412 -17.46 -23.81 -19.36
C VAL A 412 -17.30 -24.87 -18.25
N THR A 413 -16.21 -25.63 -18.21
CA THR A 413 -16.09 -26.78 -17.30
C THR A 413 -15.47 -26.48 -15.93
N ASN A 414 -14.67 -25.41 -15.77
CA ASN A 414 -13.91 -25.19 -14.51
C ASN A 414 -14.57 -24.22 -13.51
N TYR A 415 -15.48 -23.35 -13.95
CA TYR A 415 -16.07 -22.32 -13.09
C TYR A 415 -17.17 -22.86 -12.16
N SER A 416 -18.03 -23.75 -12.66
CA SER A 416 -19.08 -24.36 -11.83
C SER A 416 -18.51 -25.23 -10.72
N GLU A 417 -17.41 -25.96 -10.98
CA GLU A 417 -16.79 -26.85 -9.99
C GLU A 417 -16.07 -26.08 -8.86
N TYR A 418 -15.58 -24.87 -9.14
CA TYR A 418 -14.91 -24.02 -8.16
C TYR A 418 -15.91 -23.29 -7.23
N ILE A 419 -17.01 -22.77 -7.80
CA ILE A 419 -18.10 -22.16 -7.01
C ILE A 419 -18.85 -23.23 -6.20
N ASP A 420 -19.08 -24.42 -6.77
CA ASP A 420 -19.61 -25.58 -6.04
C ASP A 420 -18.75 -25.89 -4.80
N LYS A 421 -17.41 -25.84 -4.91
CA LYS A 421 -16.50 -26.11 -3.78
C LYS A 421 -16.55 -25.06 -2.67
N LEU A 422 -16.65 -23.77 -3.01
CA LEU A 422 -16.57 -22.69 -2.01
C LEU A 422 -17.88 -22.46 -1.27
N GLU A 423 -19.03 -22.66 -1.92
CA GLU A 423 -20.32 -22.54 -1.25
C GLU A 423 -20.69 -23.80 -0.46
N CYS A 424 -20.18 -24.99 -0.84
CA CYS A 424 -20.37 -26.23 -0.07
C CYS A 424 -19.56 -26.32 1.23
N GLN A 425 -18.49 -25.53 1.36
CA GLN A 425 -17.68 -25.49 2.59
C GLN A 425 -18.42 -24.80 3.76
N ARG A 426 -19.59 -24.22 3.53
CA ARG A 426 -20.49 -23.65 4.56
C ARG A 426 -21.92 -24.21 4.42
N MET A 427 -22.06 -25.51 4.19
CA MET A 427 -23.38 -26.13 4.32
C MET A 427 -23.84 -26.02 5.77
N ASP A 428 -25.02 -25.45 5.93
CA ASP A 428 -25.74 -25.42 7.20
C ASP A 428 -26.15 -26.84 7.56
N ASP A 429 -25.93 -27.26 8.82
CA ASP A 429 -26.22 -28.62 9.29
C ASP A 429 -27.69 -29.01 8.98
N ASP A 430 -28.60 -28.03 9.03
CA ASP A 430 -30.03 -28.21 8.72
C ASP A 430 -30.28 -28.58 7.25
N ILE A 431 -29.49 -28.04 6.30
CA ILE A 431 -29.63 -28.35 4.87
C ILE A 431 -29.10 -29.76 4.61
N GLU A 432 -28.00 -30.15 5.24
CA GLU A 432 -27.46 -31.50 5.12
C GLU A 432 -28.44 -32.54 5.68
N ILE A 433 -29.05 -32.26 6.84
CA ILE A 433 -30.10 -33.11 7.44
C ILE A 433 -31.31 -33.19 6.50
N THR A 434 -31.82 -32.06 6.01
CA THR A 434 -32.97 -32.02 5.08
C THR A 434 -32.68 -32.83 3.83
N LEU A 435 -31.50 -32.67 3.23
CA LEU A 435 -31.10 -33.44 2.05
C LEU A 435 -30.94 -34.92 2.36
N ARG A 436 -30.46 -35.28 3.56
CA ARG A 436 -30.32 -36.68 4.01
C ARG A 436 -31.67 -37.36 4.17
N MET A 437 -32.68 -36.63 4.65
CA MET A 437 -34.02 -37.13 4.92
C MET A 437 -35.02 -36.98 3.76
N ALA A 438 -34.63 -36.26 2.70
CA ALA A 438 -35.45 -36.00 1.52
C ALA A 438 -36.14 -37.26 0.96
N ARG A 439 -37.47 -37.27 0.94
CA ARG A 439 -38.31 -38.32 0.34
C ARG A 439 -38.66 -38.03 -1.12
N TYR A 440 -39.07 -36.80 -1.39
CA TYR A 440 -39.34 -36.29 -2.72
C TYR A 440 -39.03 -34.80 -2.79
N TYR A 441 -38.92 -34.29 -4.02
CA TYR A 441 -38.75 -32.87 -4.28
C TYR A 441 -39.56 -32.46 -5.51
N TYR A 442 -39.93 -31.20 -5.60
CA TYR A 442 -40.53 -30.63 -6.79
C TYR A 442 -40.23 -29.14 -6.94
N PHE A 443 -40.33 -28.67 -8.18
CA PHE A 443 -40.14 -27.27 -8.50
C PHE A 443 -41.47 -26.54 -8.52
N MET A 444 -41.50 -25.36 -7.90
CA MET A 444 -42.59 -24.41 -8.03
C MET A 444 -42.05 -23.08 -8.58
N PRO A 445 -42.91 -22.17 -9.09
CA PRO A 445 -42.47 -20.91 -9.69
C PRO A 445 -41.57 -20.03 -8.79
N HIS A 446 -41.61 -20.26 -7.47
CA HIS A 446 -40.91 -19.46 -6.47
C HIS A 446 -39.80 -20.22 -5.71
N GLY A 447 -39.45 -21.45 -6.11
CA GLY A 447 -38.35 -22.18 -5.46
C GLY A 447 -38.41 -23.70 -5.62
N LEU A 448 -37.48 -24.37 -4.93
CA LEU A 448 -37.43 -25.82 -4.80
C LEU A 448 -38.08 -26.23 -3.48
N VAL A 449 -39.00 -27.19 -3.53
CA VAL A 449 -39.59 -27.82 -2.33
C VAL A 449 -38.95 -29.19 -2.13
N ILE A 450 -38.55 -29.49 -0.89
CA ILE A 450 -38.05 -30.79 -0.47
C ILE A 450 -38.88 -31.27 0.73
N ASP A 451 -39.50 -32.44 0.63
CA ASP A 451 -40.13 -33.12 1.76
C ASP A 451 -39.08 -33.94 2.51
N ASP A 452 -38.81 -33.61 3.78
CA ASP A 452 -37.87 -34.35 4.63
C ASP A 452 -38.53 -35.55 5.35
N GLY A 453 -39.80 -35.84 5.03
CA GLY A 453 -40.60 -36.86 5.67
C GLY A 453 -41.37 -36.41 6.91
N ASN A 454 -41.14 -35.20 7.40
CA ASN A 454 -41.93 -34.53 8.44
C ASN A 454 -42.67 -33.31 7.89
N MET A 455 -42.04 -32.53 7.02
CA MET A 455 -42.62 -31.32 6.42
C MET A 455 -42.00 -30.97 5.07
N GLU A 456 -42.73 -30.18 4.29
CA GLU A 456 -42.26 -29.64 3.02
C GLU A 456 -41.46 -28.34 3.25
N CYS A 457 -40.16 -28.40 3.04
CA CYS A 457 -39.24 -27.28 3.20
C CYS A 457 -39.05 -26.54 1.87
N LEU A 458 -39.30 -25.23 1.84
CA LEU A 458 -39.13 -24.39 0.66
C LEU A 458 -37.76 -23.70 0.66
N PHE A 459 -36.98 -23.99 -0.37
CA PHE A 459 -35.68 -23.39 -0.67
C PHE A 459 -35.83 -22.38 -1.80
N ALA A 460 -35.69 -21.10 -1.48
CA ALA A 460 -35.94 -20.00 -2.40
C ALA A 460 -35.02 -18.81 -2.15
N THR A 461 -34.81 -17.98 -3.18
CA THR A 461 -34.08 -16.73 -3.01
C THR A 461 -34.94 -15.68 -2.30
N SER A 462 -34.32 -14.63 -1.76
CA SER A 462 -35.06 -13.52 -1.13
C SER A 462 -36.08 -12.89 -2.09
N LYS A 463 -35.71 -12.73 -3.37
CA LYS A 463 -36.59 -12.22 -4.43
C LYS A 463 -37.81 -13.12 -4.64
N ASP A 464 -37.61 -14.43 -4.70
CA ASP A 464 -38.68 -15.39 -4.96
C ASP A 464 -39.64 -15.50 -3.77
N LEU A 465 -39.13 -15.44 -2.53
CA LEU A 465 -39.95 -15.41 -1.33
C LEU A 465 -40.82 -14.16 -1.24
N VAL A 466 -40.29 -12.98 -1.60
CA VAL A 466 -41.09 -11.75 -1.66
C VAL A 466 -42.20 -11.89 -2.72
N GLY A 467 -41.89 -12.45 -3.89
CA GLY A 467 -42.88 -12.74 -4.93
C GLY A 467 -43.97 -13.71 -4.45
N TYR A 468 -43.58 -14.77 -3.74
CA TYR A 468 -44.54 -15.74 -3.20
C TYR A 468 -45.41 -15.15 -2.08
N LEU A 469 -44.83 -14.32 -1.20
CA LEU A 469 -45.58 -13.62 -0.17
C LEU A 469 -46.61 -12.66 -0.76
N ALA A 470 -46.28 -11.96 -1.85
CA ALA A 470 -47.24 -11.11 -2.57
C ALA A 470 -48.43 -11.93 -3.08
N PHE A 471 -48.17 -13.09 -3.71
CA PHE A 471 -49.22 -14.03 -4.12
C PHE A 471 -50.08 -14.52 -2.94
N LEU A 472 -49.48 -14.85 -1.81
CA LEU A 472 -50.23 -15.28 -0.61
C LEU A 472 -51.10 -14.15 -0.05
N LYS A 473 -50.63 -12.90 -0.08
CA LYS A 473 -51.43 -11.72 0.31
C LYS A 473 -52.62 -11.50 -0.62
N GLU A 474 -52.41 -11.56 -1.93
CA GLU A 474 -53.48 -11.44 -2.92
C GLU A 474 -54.54 -12.54 -2.78
N SER A 475 -54.12 -13.75 -2.39
CA SER A 475 -55.02 -14.88 -2.13
C SER A 475 -55.75 -14.84 -0.77
N GLY A 476 -55.52 -13.80 0.05
CA GLY A 476 -56.15 -13.63 1.36
C GLY A 476 -55.66 -14.60 2.45
N ARG A 477 -54.51 -15.25 2.25
CA ARG A 477 -53.96 -16.26 3.18
C ARG A 477 -53.09 -15.68 4.29
N VAL A 478 -52.61 -14.44 4.13
CA VAL A 478 -51.84 -13.72 5.15
C VAL A 478 -52.80 -12.91 6.02
N LYS A 479 -52.83 -13.15 7.33
CA LYS A 479 -53.74 -12.45 8.24
C LYS A 479 -53.13 -11.11 8.67
N ALA A 480 -53.98 -10.16 9.09
CA ALA A 480 -53.54 -8.87 9.61
C ALA A 480 -52.61 -8.99 10.84
N GLU A 481 -52.71 -10.11 11.56
CA GLU A 481 -51.90 -10.50 12.71
C GLU A 481 -50.43 -10.78 12.35
N ASP A 482 -50.15 -11.14 11.09
CA ASP A 482 -48.82 -11.54 10.61
C ASP A 482 -48.01 -10.34 10.04
N LEU A 483 -48.60 -9.13 10.04
CA LEU A 483 -47.96 -7.92 9.53
C LEU A 483 -46.87 -7.43 10.50
N GLY A 484 -45.60 -7.51 10.06
CA GLY A 484 -44.43 -7.01 10.80
C GLY A 484 -43.39 -8.08 11.15
N GLU A 485 -43.69 -9.37 10.90
CA GLU A 485 -42.72 -10.46 11.05
C GLU A 485 -41.81 -10.62 9.82
N ARG A 486 -40.77 -11.46 9.92
CA ARG A 486 -39.91 -11.81 8.77
C ARG A 486 -40.71 -12.50 7.67
N VAL A 487 -40.29 -12.31 6.42
CA VAL A 487 -40.96 -12.85 5.22
C VAL A 487 -41.09 -14.38 5.32
N GLU A 488 -40.07 -15.05 5.81
CA GLU A 488 -40.02 -16.50 5.97
C GLU A 488 -41.03 -17.01 7.00
N THR A 489 -41.19 -16.29 8.12
CA THR A 489 -42.17 -16.64 9.15
C THR A 489 -43.60 -16.42 8.65
N GLN A 490 -43.85 -15.32 7.94
CA GLN A 490 -45.15 -15.04 7.32
C GLN A 490 -45.55 -16.14 6.33
N ILE A 491 -44.61 -16.55 5.46
CA ILE A 491 -44.86 -17.62 4.49
C ILE A 491 -45.10 -18.96 5.21
N SER A 492 -44.31 -19.26 6.23
CA SER A 492 -44.43 -20.52 6.99
C SER A 492 -45.76 -20.66 7.73
N ARG A 493 -46.40 -19.55 8.08
CA ARG A 493 -47.75 -19.53 8.68
C ARG A 493 -48.87 -19.51 7.66
N ALA A 494 -48.69 -18.80 6.55
CA ALA A 494 -49.70 -18.61 5.51
C ALA A 494 -49.75 -19.74 4.47
N SER A 495 -48.79 -20.67 4.51
CA SER A 495 -48.69 -21.83 3.62
C SER A 495 -48.42 -23.11 4.40
N HIS A 496 -48.38 -24.25 3.71
CA HIS A 496 -47.98 -25.54 4.28
C HIS A 496 -46.46 -25.76 4.25
N PHE A 497 -45.71 -24.80 3.72
CA PHE A 497 -44.26 -24.88 3.59
C PHE A 497 -43.56 -24.35 4.82
N TYR A 498 -42.51 -25.03 5.26
CA TYR A 498 -41.55 -24.46 6.20
C TYR A 498 -40.48 -23.66 5.43
N VAL A 499 -40.26 -22.41 5.84
CA VAL A 499 -39.20 -21.54 5.31
C VAL A 499 -38.30 -21.14 6.46
N ASN A 500 -37.09 -21.69 6.49
CA ASN A 500 -36.08 -21.32 7.50
C ASN A 500 -35.55 -19.90 7.23
N ARG A 501 -34.98 -19.71 6.03
CA ARG A 501 -34.41 -18.45 5.55
C ARG A 501 -34.38 -18.41 4.02
N SER A 502 -34.06 -17.26 3.44
CA SER A 502 -33.67 -17.15 2.04
C SER A 502 -32.25 -17.69 1.77
N TYR A 503 -32.02 -18.18 0.55
CA TYR A 503 -30.74 -18.76 0.10
C TYR A 503 -30.19 -18.08 -1.16
N SER A 504 -28.89 -18.23 -1.42
CA SER A 504 -28.28 -17.80 -2.70
C SER A 504 -28.74 -18.70 -3.85
N SER A 505 -28.79 -18.16 -5.06
CA SER A 505 -29.13 -18.94 -6.26
C SER A 505 -28.19 -20.13 -6.45
N ASN A 506 -26.89 -19.94 -6.19
CA ASN A 506 -25.87 -20.98 -6.31
C ASN A 506 -26.09 -22.14 -5.31
N LEU A 507 -26.42 -21.83 -4.05
CA LEU A 507 -26.75 -22.86 -3.06
C LEU A 507 -28.02 -23.62 -3.46
N ILE A 508 -29.03 -22.93 -4.01
CA ILE A 508 -30.23 -23.58 -4.55
C ILE A 508 -29.85 -24.50 -5.72
N TYR A 509 -29.00 -24.06 -6.65
CA TYR A 509 -28.50 -24.90 -7.75
C TYR A 509 -27.72 -26.12 -7.24
N TYR A 510 -26.90 -25.95 -6.21
CA TYR A 510 -26.20 -27.06 -5.58
C TYR A 510 -27.16 -28.05 -4.93
N ILE A 511 -28.17 -27.56 -4.19
CA ILE A 511 -29.22 -28.39 -3.59
C ILE A 511 -29.96 -29.17 -4.68
N ILE A 512 -30.36 -28.51 -5.77
CA ILE A 512 -30.99 -29.12 -6.95
C ILE A 512 -30.10 -30.22 -7.53
N LYS A 513 -28.82 -29.92 -7.79
CA LYS A 513 -27.86 -30.88 -8.32
C LYS A 513 -27.68 -32.08 -7.37
N THR A 514 -27.75 -31.85 -6.06
CA THR A 514 -27.61 -32.88 -5.03
C THR A 514 -28.83 -33.79 -4.96
N VAL A 515 -30.06 -33.24 -5.01
CA VAL A 515 -31.28 -34.06 -5.03
C VAL A 515 -31.40 -34.87 -6.33
N ILE A 516 -31.06 -34.27 -7.48
CA ILE A 516 -31.00 -34.98 -8.78
C ILE A 516 -29.96 -36.10 -8.74
N LYS A 517 -28.76 -35.85 -8.19
CA LYS A 517 -27.70 -36.86 -8.09
C LYS A 517 -28.10 -38.01 -7.15
N LYS A 518 -28.80 -37.73 -6.05
CA LYS A 518 -29.35 -38.77 -5.16
C LYS A 518 -30.41 -39.62 -5.86
N GLU A 519 -31.27 -39.02 -6.68
CA GLU A 519 -32.24 -39.75 -7.48
C GLU A 519 -31.54 -40.72 -8.46
N PHE A 520 -30.47 -40.26 -9.13
CA PHE A 520 -29.62 -41.12 -9.96
C PHE A 520 -28.95 -42.26 -9.17
N GLN A 521 -28.60 -42.03 -7.90
CA GLN A 521 -28.06 -43.07 -7.02
C GLN A 521 -29.12 -44.05 -6.52
N LEU A 522 -30.36 -43.63 -6.30
CA LEU A 522 -31.48 -44.50 -5.91
C LEU A 522 -31.99 -45.36 -7.07
N LEU A 523 -32.02 -44.81 -8.29
CA LEU A 523 -32.36 -45.55 -9.51
C LEU A 523 -31.29 -46.58 -9.90
N THR A 524 -30.02 -46.33 -9.58
CA THR A 524 -28.92 -47.29 -9.77
C THR A 524 -28.75 -48.27 -8.61
N SER A 525 -29.38 -48.02 -7.46
CA SER A 525 -29.45 -48.92 -6.29
C SER A 525 -30.83 -49.53 -6.08
N GLY A 526 -31.47 -50.00 -7.15
CA GLY A 526 -32.41 -51.13 -7.08
C GLY A 526 -33.61 -51.03 -6.12
N LYS A 527 -34.11 -49.83 -5.78
CA LYS A 527 -35.41 -49.67 -5.14
C LYS A 527 -36.28 -48.69 -5.93
N LYS A 528 -37.23 -49.25 -6.68
CA LYS A 528 -38.36 -48.52 -7.24
C LYS A 528 -39.12 -47.84 -6.10
N MET A 529 -39.28 -46.52 -6.18
CA MET A 529 -40.36 -45.81 -5.48
C MET A 529 -41.50 -45.65 -6.47
N GLU A 530 -42.65 -46.21 -6.11
CA GLU A 530 -43.90 -46.09 -6.86
C GLU A 530 -44.35 -44.62 -6.86
N ILE A 531 -44.67 -44.13 -8.06
CA ILE A 531 -45.34 -42.85 -8.26
C ILE A 531 -46.82 -43.10 -7.99
N SER A 532 -47.39 -42.39 -7.01
CA SER A 532 -48.84 -42.21 -6.83
C SER A 532 -49.20 -40.75 -7.04
#